data_AF-A0AAE0E976-F1
#
_entry.id   AF-A0AAE0E976-F1
#
_cell.length_a   1.000
_cell.length_b   1.000
_cell.length_c   1.000
_cell.angle_alpha   90.00
_cell.angle_beta   90.00
_cell.angle_gamma   90.00
#
_symmetry.space_group_name_H-M   'P 1'
#
loop_
_entity.id
_entity.type
_entity.pdbx_description
1 polymer ?
#
loop_
_entity_poly.entity_id
_entity_poly.type
_entity_poly.pdbx_seq_one_letter_code
_entity_poly.pdbx_strand_id
1 'polypeptide(L)'
;MKETVPNVLAWTFCLDGCFTVRSFRKRLEESSTNSAFDFNLIWQGICPAKIEIFGWQLLRGRVMVRQVLRKFGFDPAYSLMCPFCNAAEESVDHLFLLCPWSWKLWNRCMSWWEVGSCINDSLKN
;
A
#
# COMPACT_ATOMS: atom_id res chain seq x y z
N MET A 1 -29.56 15.71 39.12
CA MET A 1 -28.88 16.65 38.21
C MET A 1 -27.75 15.85 37.56
N LYS A 2 -27.90 15.40 36.32
CA LYS A 2 -26.84 14.62 35.64
C LYS A 2 -25.82 15.63 35.13
N GLU A 3 -24.61 15.61 35.68
CA GLU A 3 -23.50 16.40 35.17
C GLU A 3 -23.26 16.04 33.71
N THR A 4 -23.43 17.02 32.83
CA THR A 4 -23.13 16.92 31.41
C THR A 4 -21.62 16.92 31.27
N VAL A 5 -21.02 15.73 31.11
CA VAL A 5 -19.60 15.63 30.75
C VAL A 5 -19.41 16.41 29.44
N PRO A 6 -18.60 17.46 29.42
CA PRO A 6 -18.42 18.26 28.21
C PRO A 6 -17.69 17.39 27.17
N ASN A 7 -18.24 17.36 25.96
CA ASN A 7 -17.69 16.58 24.84
C ASN A 7 -16.48 17.32 24.25
N VAL A 8 -15.35 17.26 24.96
CA VAL A 8 -14.10 17.95 24.60
C VAL A 8 -13.13 16.95 23.97
N LEU A 9 -12.64 17.26 22.78
CA LEU A 9 -11.53 16.53 22.15
C LEU A 9 -10.25 16.79 22.95
N ALA A 10 -9.75 15.76 23.64
CA ALA A 10 -8.49 15.79 24.38
C ALA A 10 -7.44 14.91 23.71
N TRP A 11 -6.20 15.40 23.65
CA TRP A 11 -5.05 14.64 23.16
C TRP A 11 -4.62 13.59 24.20
N THR A 12 -4.92 12.33 23.94
CA THR A 12 -4.69 11.22 24.89
C THR A 12 -3.23 10.90 25.18
N PHE A 13 -2.30 11.42 24.37
CA PHE A 13 -0.86 11.21 24.52
C PHE A 13 -0.17 12.34 25.30
N CYS A 14 -0.93 13.18 25.99
CA CYS A 14 -0.41 14.10 26.99
C CYS A 14 -1.36 14.19 28.20
N LEU A 15 -0.79 14.32 29.40
CA LEU A 15 -1.56 14.32 30.66
C LEU A 15 -2.45 15.56 30.81
N ASP A 16 -2.08 16.66 30.16
CA ASP A 16 -2.84 17.90 30.13
C ASP A 16 -3.93 17.90 29.03
N GLY A 17 -4.07 16.81 28.28
CA GLY A 17 -5.01 16.70 27.17
C GLY A 17 -4.70 17.63 26.00
N CYS A 18 -3.55 18.29 25.98
CA CYS A 18 -3.18 19.28 24.97
C CYS A 18 -2.34 18.65 23.85
N PHE A 19 -2.66 19.02 22.62
CA PHE A 19 -1.86 18.61 21.47
C PHE A 19 -0.53 19.38 21.45
N THR A 20 0.58 18.66 21.32
CA THR A 20 1.87 19.27 20.99
C THR A 20 2.56 18.46 19.89
N VAL A 21 3.29 19.16 19.02
CA VAL A 21 4.10 18.50 17.97
C VAL A 21 5.08 17.49 18.60
N ARG A 22 5.59 17.78 19.81
CA ARG A 22 6.49 16.90 20.55
C ARG A 22 5.81 15.59 20.97
N SER A 23 4.64 15.65 21.59
CA SER A 23 3.91 14.43 22.01
C SER A 23 3.45 13.61 20.80
N PHE A 24 3.06 14.29 19.71
CA PHE A 24 2.75 13.63 18.44
C PHE A 24 3.95 12.90 17.83
N ARG A 25 5.10 13.57 17.70
CA ARG A 25 6.32 12.96 17.13
C ARG A 25 6.81 11.78 17.95
N LYS A 26 6.84 11.92 19.28
CA LYS A 26 7.21 10.82 20.19
C LYS A 26 6.31 9.61 19.96
N ARG A 27 5.00 9.84 19.84
CA ARG A 27 4.04 8.77 19.54
C ARG A 27 4.27 8.13 18.17
N LEU A 28 4.62 8.95 17.17
CA LEU A 28 4.92 8.45 15.83
C LEU A 28 6.14 7.54 15.84
N GLU A 29 7.22 7.94 16.52
CA GLU A 29 8.46 7.17 16.68
C GLU A 29 8.24 5.87 17.46
N GLU A 30 7.41 5.88 18.49
CA GLU A 30 7.00 4.66 19.22
C GLU A 30 6.09 3.74 18.38
N SER A 31 5.32 4.32 17.45
CA SER A 31 4.41 3.59 16.57
C SER A 31 5.07 3.09 15.28
N SER A 32 6.29 3.54 14.97
CA SER A 32 7.06 3.00 13.85
C SER A 32 7.31 1.52 14.12
N THR A 33 6.43 0.69 13.59
CA THR A 33 6.64 -0.74 13.52
C THR A 33 7.89 -0.98 12.68
N ASN A 34 8.78 -1.86 13.14
CA ASN A 34 9.84 -2.39 12.30
C ASN A 34 9.18 -3.02 11.07
N SER A 35 9.16 -2.29 9.95
CA SER A 35 8.67 -2.85 8.70
C SER A 35 9.64 -3.93 8.26
N ALA A 36 9.12 -5.10 7.86
CA ALA A 36 9.96 -6.17 7.32
C ALA A 36 10.74 -5.74 6.07
N PHE A 37 10.32 -4.64 5.43
CA PHE A 37 10.94 -4.04 4.27
C PHE A 37 11.59 -2.70 4.63
N ASP A 38 12.84 -2.48 4.19
CA ASP A 38 13.51 -1.18 4.29
C ASP A 38 13.04 -0.25 3.16
N PHE A 39 12.16 0.69 3.50
CA PHE A 39 11.63 1.65 2.54
C PHE A 39 12.68 2.65 2.01
N ASN A 40 13.86 2.74 2.63
CA ASN A 40 14.94 3.59 2.10
C ASN A 40 15.47 3.09 0.75
N LEU A 41 15.29 1.79 0.45
CA LEU A 41 15.65 1.19 -0.84
C LEU A 41 14.84 1.77 -2.03
N ILE A 42 13.75 2.48 -1.76
CA ILE A 42 12.91 3.08 -2.80
C ILE A 42 13.47 4.42 -3.27
N TRP A 43 14.08 5.18 -2.37
CA TRP A 43 14.50 6.57 -2.61
C TRP A 43 15.97 6.64 -3.05
N GLN A 44 16.28 5.95 -4.14
CA GLN A 44 17.65 5.82 -4.64
C GLN A 44 17.98 6.79 -5.79
N GLY A 45 16.99 7.53 -6.29
CA GLY A 45 17.14 8.46 -7.41
C GLY A 45 17.38 7.77 -8.76
N ILE A 46 17.15 6.46 -8.85
CA ILE A 46 17.38 5.65 -10.06
C ILE A 46 16.29 5.92 -11.13
N CYS A 47 15.11 6.36 -10.70
CA CYS A 47 13.98 6.65 -11.57
C CYS A 47 13.30 7.97 -11.17
N PRO A 48 12.43 8.54 -12.03
CA PRO A 48 11.72 9.77 -11.69
C PRO A 48 10.93 9.60 -10.38
N ALA A 49 10.86 10.64 -9.56
CA ALA A 49 10.21 10.61 -8.24
C ALA A 49 8.77 10.04 -8.27
N LYS A 50 8.03 10.24 -9.38
CA LYS A 50 6.69 9.66 -9.56
C LYS A 50 6.70 8.12 -9.50
N ILE A 51 7.74 7.48 -10.03
CA ILE A 51 7.91 6.03 -10.03
C ILE A 51 8.33 5.54 -8.63
N GLU A 52 9.21 6.25 -7.95
CA GLU A 52 9.57 5.93 -6.55
C GLU A 52 8.36 6.03 -5.62
N ILE A 53 7.57 7.11 -5.73
CA ILE A 53 6.31 7.27 -5.00
C ILE A 53 5.35 6.12 -5.30
N PHE A 54 5.25 5.72 -6.57
CA PHE A 54 4.41 4.60 -6.97
C PHE A 54 4.90 3.28 -6.36
N GLY A 55 6.20 3.00 -6.37
CA GLY A 55 6.80 1.84 -5.72
C GLY A 55 6.54 1.79 -4.21
N TRP A 56 6.66 2.95 -3.54
CA TRP A 56 6.30 3.09 -2.12
C TRP A 56 4.82 2.81 -1.84
N GLN A 57 3.92 3.30 -2.70
CA GLN A 57 2.49 3.00 -2.59
C GLN A 57 2.22 1.52 -2.81
N LEU A 58 2.88 0.90 -3.80
CA LEU A 58 2.72 -0.51 -4.13
C LEU A 58 3.12 -1.41 -2.97
N LEU A 59 4.30 -1.17 -2.39
CA LEU A 59 4.81 -1.93 -1.23
C LEU A 59 3.97 -1.74 0.04
N ARG A 60 3.21 -0.65 0.15
CA ARG A 60 2.26 -0.43 1.25
C ARG A 60 0.84 -0.90 0.95
N GLY A 61 0.58 -1.47 -0.23
CA GLY A 61 -0.77 -1.86 -0.66
C GLY A 61 -1.74 -0.67 -0.79
N ARG A 62 -1.20 0.51 -1.12
CA ARG A 62 -1.94 1.79 -1.20
C ARG A 62 -2.23 2.25 -2.63
N VAL A 63 -1.98 1.40 -3.62
CA VAL A 63 -2.35 1.67 -5.01
C VAL A 63 -3.88 1.54 -5.15
N MET A 64 -4.49 2.43 -5.93
CA MET A 64 -5.94 2.53 -6.14
C MET A 64 -6.47 1.40 -7.06
N VAL A 65 -6.34 0.16 -6.63
CA VAL A 65 -7.00 -1.02 -7.25
C VAL A 65 -8.44 -1.14 -6.76
N ARG A 66 -9.31 -1.86 -7.48
CA ARG A 66 -10.73 -2.04 -7.11
C ARG A 66 -10.93 -2.57 -5.70
N GLN A 67 -10.10 -3.51 -5.23
CA GLN A 67 -10.17 -3.98 -3.84
C GLN A 67 -9.95 -2.83 -2.82
N VAL A 68 -9.03 -1.91 -3.11
CA VAL A 68 -8.74 -0.75 -2.24
C VAL A 68 -9.86 0.29 -2.35
N LEU A 69 -10.35 0.58 -3.56
CA LEU A 69 -11.49 1.48 -3.78
C LEU A 69 -12.74 1.02 -3.02
N ARG A 70 -13.05 -0.29 -3.07
CA ARG A 70 -14.15 -0.89 -2.29
C ARG A 70 -14.01 -0.64 -0.79
N LYS A 71 -12.79 -0.74 -0.24
CA LYS A 71 -12.53 -0.46 1.19
C LYS A 71 -12.77 1.00 1.56
N PHE A 72 -12.63 1.92 0.62
CA PHE A 72 -12.94 3.35 0.79
C PHE A 72 -14.41 3.70 0.52
N GLY A 73 -15.27 2.71 0.29
CA GLY A 73 -16.69 2.93 0.00
C GLY A 73 -16.99 3.32 -1.45
N PHE A 74 -15.98 3.26 -2.34
CA PHE A 74 -16.21 3.36 -3.77
C PHE A 74 -16.55 1.98 -4.32
N ASP A 75 -17.83 1.74 -4.58
CA ASP A 75 -18.27 0.49 -5.18
C ASP A 75 -18.03 0.54 -6.71
N PRO A 76 -17.17 -0.32 -7.27
CA PRO A 76 -16.98 -0.34 -8.71
C PRO A 76 -18.26 -0.83 -9.39
N ALA A 77 -18.90 0.05 -10.17
CA ALA A 77 -20.20 -0.18 -10.81
C ALA A 77 -20.30 -1.44 -11.71
N TYR A 78 -19.17 -2.05 -12.07
CA TYR A 78 -19.11 -3.13 -13.06
C TYR A 78 -18.68 -4.48 -12.47
N SER A 79 -17.57 -4.51 -11.73
CA SER A 79 -17.00 -5.75 -11.19
C SER A 79 -15.76 -5.47 -10.34
N LEU A 80 -15.46 -6.35 -9.39
CA LEU A 80 -14.21 -6.39 -8.65
C LEU A 80 -13.12 -7.21 -9.35
N MET A 81 -13.45 -7.88 -10.45
CA MET A 81 -12.54 -8.75 -11.17
C MET A 81 -11.38 -7.96 -11.78
N CYS A 82 -10.23 -8.59 -11.97
CA CYS A 82 -9.07 -8.02 -12.62
C CYS A 82 -9.40 -7.54 -14.05
N PRO A 83 -9.09 -6.29 -14.42
CA PRO A 83 -9.41 -5.76 -15.75
C PRO A 83 -8.64 -6.45 -16.89
N PHE A 84 -7.54 -7.14 -16.59
CA PHE A 84 -6.71 -7.78 -17.60
C PHE A 84 -7.09 -9.24 -17.85
N CYS A 85 -7.24 -10.05 -16.81
CA CYS A 85 -7.51 -11.48 -16.96
C CYS A 85 -8.96 -11.87 -16.70
N ASN A 86 -9.73 -11.03 -15.99
CA ASN A 86 -11.10 -11.31 -15.55
C ASN A 86 -11.29 -12.67 -14.83
N ALA A 87 -10.22 -13.23 -14.24
CA ALA A 87 -10.22 -14.57 -13.64
C ALA A 87 -10.13 -14.57 -12.10
N ALA A 88 -9.68 -13.47 -11.49
CA ALA A 88 -9.63 -13.28 -10.04
C ALA A 88 -9.99 -11.83 -9.68
N GLU A 89 -10.32 -11.55 -8.41
CA GLU A 89 -10.51 -10.18 -7.91
C GLU A 89 -9.22 -9.34 -8.06
N GLU A 90 -9.38 -8.06 -8.39
CA GLU A 90 -8.26 -7.13 -8.53
C GLU A 90 -7.72 -6.70 -7.17
N SER A 91 -6.62 -7.32 -6.77
CA SER A 91 -5.74 -6.87 -5.69
C SER A 91 -4.45 -6.27 -6.25
N VAL A 92 -3.66 -5.60 -5.40
CA VAL A 92 -2.31 -5.13 -5.78
C VAL A 92 -1.44 -6.30 -6.21
N ASP A 93 -1.41 -7.37 -5.42
CA ASP A 93 -0.61 -8.56 -5.70
C ASP A 93 -1.05 -9.23 -7.00
N HIS A 94 -2.37 -9.37 -7.22
CA HIS A 94 -2.86 -9.94 -8.45
C HIS A 94 -2.52 -9.04 -9.64
N LEU A 95 -2.83 -7.75 -9.58
CA LEU A 95 -2.62 -6.84 -10.71
C LEU A 95 -1.15 -6.74 -11.12
N PHE A 96 -0.21 -6.74 -10.18
CA PHE A 96 1.20 -6.51 -10.49
C PHE A 96 2.06 -7.78 -10.55
N LEU A 97 1.69 -8.87 -9.87
CA LEU A 97 2.53 -10.07 -9.76
C LEU A 97 1.85 -11.33 -10.31
N LEU A 98 0.61 -11.60 -9.92
CA LEU A 98 -0.04 -12.90 -10.20
C LEU A 98 -0.83 -12.91 -11.52
N CYS A 99 -1.22 -11.75 -12.03
CA CYS A 99 -2.02 -11.66 -13.25
C CYS A 99 -1.21 -12.21 -14.45
N PRO A 100 -1.76 -13.14 -15.24
CA PRO A 100 -1.06 -13.71 -16.40
C PRO A 100 -0.61 -12.67 -17.43
N TRP A 101 -1.34 -11.55 -17.54
CA TRP A 101 -0.98 -10.44 -18.43
C TRP A 101 0.23 -9.66 -17.91
N SER A 102 0.21 -9.29 -16.63
CA SER A 102 1.33 -8.62 -15.97
C SER A 102 2.57 -9.52 -15.96
N TRP A 103 2.38 -10.82 -15.78
CA TRP A 103 3.45 -11.81 -15.88
C TRP A 103 4.12 -11.82 -17.26
N LYS A 104 3.33 -11.83 -18.34
CA LYS A 104 3.87 -11.73 -19.71
C LYS A 104 4.67 -10.45 -19.90
N LEU A 105 4.19 -9.33 -19.36
CA LEU A 105 4.89 -8.06 -19.42
C LEU A 105 6.24 -8.13 -18.68
N TRP A 106 6.26 -8.67 -17.46
CA TRP A 106 7.50 -8.83 -16.69
C TRP A 106 8.51 -9.72 -17.39
N ASN A 107 8.10 -10.85 -17.96
CA ASN A 107 9.01 -11.71 -18.73
C ASN A 107 9.60 -10.97 -19.93
N ARG A 108 8.79 -10.17 -20.62
CA ARG A 108 9.28 -9.36 -21.74
C ARG A 108 10.26 -8.29 -21.27
N CYS A 109 9.97 -7.60 -20.19
CA CYS A 109 10.90 -6.64 -19.60
C CYS A 109 12.19 -7.33 -19.19
N MET A 110 12.15 -8.44 -18.44
CA MET A 110 13.33 -9.18 -18.00
C MET A 110 14.18 -9.69 -19.17
N SER A 111 13.56 -10.09 -20.28
CA SER A 111 14.27 -10.48 -21.49
C SER A 111 15.14 -9.36 -22.08
N TRP A 112 14.79 -8.08 -21.84
CA TRP A 112 15.61 -6.94 -22.26
C TRP A 112 16.92 -6.83 -21.47
N TRP A 113 16.98 -7.44 -20.29
CA TRP A 113 18.13 -7.42 -19.40
C TRP A 113 18.83 -8.78 -19.32
N GLU A 114 18.45 -9.73 -20.18
CA GLU A 114 18.96 -11.11 -20.20
C GLU A 114 18.83 -11.85 -18.86
N VAL A 115 17.88 -11.42 -18.01
CA VAL A 115 17.59 -12.06 -16.72
C VAL A 115 16.52 -13.14 -16.93
N GLY A 116 16.83 -14.38 -16.57
CA GLY A 116 15.84 -15.46 -16.51
C GLY A 116 14.84 -15.23 -15.37
N SER A 117 13.54 -15.44 -15.63
CA SER A 117 12.50 -15.29 -14.61
C SER A 117 12.74 -16.22 -13.42
N CYS A 118 12.91 -15.65 -12.22
CA CYS A 118 13.22 -16.37 -10.98
C CYS A 118 12.03 -16.56 -10.01
N ILE A 119 10.79 -16.25 -10.41
CA ILE A 119 9.64 -16.30 -9.50
C ILE A 119 9.00 -17.69 -9.53
N ASN A 120 8.81 -18.25 -8.33
CA ASN A 120 8.38 -19.61 -8.05
C ASN A 120 7.00 -19.92 -8.66
N ASP A 121 6.89 -21.08 -9.32
CA ASP A 121 5.63 -21.62 -9.88
C ASP A 121 4.51 -21.76 -8.84
N SER A 122 4.85 -21.80 -7.55
CA SER A 122 3.91 -21.90 -6.44
C SER A 122 2.99 -20.68 -6.28
N LEU A 123 3.32 -19.53 -6.87
CA LEU A 123 2.47 -18.33 -6.90
C LEU A 123 1.53 -18.32 -8.12
N LYS A 124 1.60 -19.32 -9.00
CA LYS A 124 0.76 -19.43 -10.21
C LYS A 124 -0.58 -20.13 -9.95
N ASN A 125 -0.83 -20.59 -8.73
CA ASN A 125 -2.04 -21.31 -8.32
C ASN A 125 -2.97 -20.45 -7.46
#